data_AF-A0A7S2NAZ8-F1
#
_entry.id   AF-A0A7S2NAZ8-F1
#
_cell.length_a   1.000
_cell.length_b   1.000
_cell.length_c   1.000
_cell.angle_alpha   90.00
_cell.angle_beta   90.00
_cell.angle_gamma   90.00
#
_symmetry.space_group_name_H-M   'P 1'
#
loop_
_entity.id
_entity.type
_entity.pdbx_description
1 polymer ?
#
loop_
_entity_poly.entity_id
_entity_poly.type
_entity_poly.pdbx_seq_one_letter_code
_entity_poly.pdbx_strand_id
1 'polypeptide(L)'
;YIVTIATPALLAVSAVGPHSFTLFQWIAWLTVANIDDHLGYEFPWSPVRWFPFAAPTAMHEFHHASNLGCFASKLNINDRIFDSEKPYLRWRAAHEAKKA
;
A
#
# COMPACT_ATOMS: atom_id res chain seq x y z
N TYR A 1 8.68 -3.97 0.81
CA TYR A 1 8.44 -5.43 0.86
C TYR A 1 9.03 -6.06 2.12
N ILE A 2 10.36 -5.99 2.35
CA ILE A 2 10.98 -6.63 3.53
C ILE A 2 10.38 -6.11 4.84
N VAL A 3 10.49 -4.80 5.10
CA VAL A 3 10.05 -4.18 6.37
C VAL A 3 8.52 -4.24 6.55
N THR A 4 7.78 -4.10 5.45
CA THR A 4 6.33 -3.83 5.50
C THR A 4 5.45 -5.08 5.31
N ILE A 5 6.00 -6.15 4.73
CA ILE A 5 5.26 -7.38 4.42
C ILE A 5 5.98 -8.60 4.99
N ALA A 6 7.27 -8.79 4.71
CA ALA A 6 7.98 -9.98 5.14
C ALA A 6 8.25 -10.00 6.66
N THR A 7 8.66 -8.86 7.24
CA THR A 7 8.96 -8.76 8.68
C THR A 7 7.74 -9.05 9.56
N PRO A 8 6.55 -8.44 9.34
CA PRO A 8 5.36 -8.78 10.14
C PRO A 8 4.95 -10.26 10.03
N ALA A 9 5.03 -10.84 8.82
CA ALA A 9 4.74 -12.26 8.61
C ALA A 9 5.68 -13.17 9.40
N LEU A 10 6.99 -12.93 9.28
CA LEU A 10 8.01 -13.71 9.98
C LEU A 10 7.90 -13.55 11.51
N LEU A 11 7.69 -12.33 11.98
CA LEU A 11 7.56 -12.04 13.41
C LEU A 11 6.32 -12.71 14.01
N ALA A 12 5.20 -12.73 13.28
CA ALA A 12 4.01 -13.47 13.68
C ALA A 12 4.29 -14.98 13.81
N VAL A 13 4.89 -15.60 12.78
CA VAL A 13 5.25 -17.02 12.79
C VAL A 13 6.22 -17.36 13.93
N SER A 14 7.23 -16.52 14.16
CA SER A 14 8.21 -16.73 15.24
C SER A 14 7.63 -16.54 16.64
N ALA A 15 6.67 -15.62 16.82
CA ALA A 15 6.10 -15.30 18.13
C ALA A 15 5.01 -16.29 18.59
N VAL A 16 4.18 -16.78 17.67
CA VAL A 16 3.03 -17.65 18.01
C VAL A 16 3.18 -19.09 17.52
N GLY A 17 4.26 -19.39 16.80
CA GLY A 17 4.44 -20.67 16.11
C GLY A 17 3.58 -20.78 14.84
N PRO A 18 3.88 -21.77 13.97
CA PRO A 18 3.09 -22.01 12.77
C PRO A 18 1.70 -22.54 13.16
N HIS A 19 0.65 -21.75 12.91
CA HIS A 19 -0.74 -22.13 13.12
C HIS A 19 -1.59 -21.74 11.91
N SER A 20 -2.52 -22.60 11.50
CA SER A 20 -3.37 -22.35 10.32
C SER A 20 -4.19 -21.06 10.46
N PHE A 21 -4.74 -20.81 11.65
CA PHE A 21 -5.45 -19.56 11.96
C PHE A 21 -4.61 -18.31 11.71
N THR A 22 -3.35 -18.24 12.17
CA THR A 22 -2.52 -17.04 11.97
C THR A 22 -2.10 -16.86 10.52
N LEU A 23 -1.89 -17.97 9.80
CA LEU A 23 -1.67 -17.95 8.35
C LEU A 23 -2.90 -17.41 7.60
N PHE A 24 -4.11 -17.91 7.88
CA PHE A 24 -5.33 -17.45 7.22
C PHE A 24 -5.67 -16.00 7.57
N GLN A 25 -5.43 -15.59 8.82
CA GLN A 25 -5.57 -14.19 9.21
C GLN A 25 -4.63 -13.28 8.42
N TRP A 26 -3.37 -13.70 8.23
CA TRP A 26 -2.39 -12.98 7.41
C TRP A 26 -2.82 -12.90 5.93
N ILE A 27 -3.27 -14.01 5.35
CA ILE A 27 -3.78 -14.05 3.97
C ILE A 27 -4.98 -13.12 3.82
N ALA A 28 -5.94 -13.16 4.74
CA ALA A 28 -7.11 -12.28 4.71
C ALA A 28 -6.72 -10.80 4.73
N TRP A 29 -5.77 -10.40 5.58
CA TRP A 29 -5.26 -9.03 5.62
C TRP A 29 -4.59 -8.63 4.30
N LEU A 30 -3.74 -9.49 3.73
CA LEU A 30 -3.11 -9.24 2.44
C LEU A 30 -4.15 -9.09 1.33
N THR A 31 -5.17 -9.95 1.30
CA THR A 31 -6.24 -9.89 0.30
C THR A 31 -7.03 -8.58 0.42
N VAL A 32 -7.42 -8.17 1.63
CA VAL A 32 -8.12 -6.89 1.85
C VAL A 32 -7.27 -5.70 1.40
N ALA A 33 -5.97 -5.69 1.69
CA ALA A 33 -5.07 -4.63 1.26
C ALA A 33 -4.93 -4.53 -0.26
N ASN A 34 -4.78 -5.66 -0.95
CA ASN A 34 -4.70 -5.67 -2.43
C ASN A 34 -6.02 -5.25 -3.07
N ILE A 35 -7.15 -5.70 -2.52
CA ILE A 35 -8.48 -5.27 -2.99
C ILE A 35 -8.58 -3.75 -2.84
N ASP A 36 -8.25 -3.18 -1.68
CA ASP A 36 -8.31 -1.73 -1.44
C ASP A 36 -7.45 -0.90 -2.42
N ASP A 37 -6.34 -1.46 -2.91
CA ASP A 37 -5.45 -0.83 -3.91
C ASP A 37 -5.98 -0.90 -5.35
N HIS A 38 -6.98 -1.74 -5.64
CA HIS A 38 -7.47 -2.00 -7.02
C HIS A 38 -8.98 -1.83 -7.20
N LEU A 39 -9.73 -1.53 -6.14
CA LEU A 39 -11.17 -1.28 -6.24
C LEU A 39 -11.51 0.05 -6.95
N GLY A 40 -10.52 0.92 -7.17
CA GLY A 40 -10.73 2.27 -7.72
C GLY A 40 -11.41 3.25 -6.75
N TYR A 41 -11.63 2.85 -5.49
CA TYR A 41 -12.24 3.66 -4.45
C TYR A 41 -11.33 3.80 -3.25
N GLU A 42 -11.34 4.99 -2.66
CA GLU A 42 -10.64 5.29 -1.41
C GLU A 42 -11.61 5.40 -0.24
N PHE A 43 -12.05 4.26 0.29
CA PHE A 43 -12.99 4.23 1.40
C PHE A 43 -12.35 4.76 2.70
N PRO A 44 -12.90 5.82 3.32
CA PRO A 44 -12.29 6.45 4.50
C PRO A 44 -12.34 5.57 5.76
N TRP A 45 -13.26 4.59 5.81
CA TRP A 45 -13.37 3.62 6.91
C TRP A 45 -12.52 2.36 6.71
N SER A 46 -11.76 2.26 5.61
CA SER A 46 -10.97 1.06 5.33
C SER A 46 -9.88 0.85 6.38
N PRO A 47 -9.78 -0.35 7.00
CA PRO A 47 -8.81 -0.61 8.07
C PRO A 47 -7.36 -0.51 7.60
N VAL A 48 -7.11 -0.70 6.30
CA VAL A 48 -5.76 -0.54 5.73
C VAL A 48 -5.29 0.92 5.67
N ARG A 49 -6.21 1.88 5.86
CA ARG A 49 -5.90 3.31 5.97
C ARG A 49 -5.68 3.79 7.41
N TRP A 50 -5.87 2.93 8.41
CA TRP A 50 -5.65 3.30 9.82
C TRP A 50 -4.16 3.42 10.18
N PHE A 51 -3.28 2.84 9.36
CA PHE A 51 -1.86 2.85 9.61
C PHE A 51 -1.20 4.13 9.08
N PRO A 52 -0.22 4.68 9.80
CA PRO A 52 0.58 5.78 9.27
C PRO A 52 1.29 5.33 7.99
N PHE A 53 1.43 6.26 7.04
CA PHE A 53 2.06 6.00 5.74
C PHE A 53 1.28 5.05 4.80
N ALA A 54 0.00 4.78 5.10
CA ALA A 54 -0.89 4.13 4.15
C ALA A 54 -0.97 4.95 2.85
N ALA A 55 -0.65 4.31 1.73
CA ALA A 55 -0.70 4.90 0.42
C ALA A 55 -2.17 5.01 -0.06
N PRO A 56 -2.55 6.14 -0.67
CA PRO A 56 -3.81 6.25 -1.39
C PRO A 56 -3.82 5.32 -2.60
N THR A 57 -5.00 4.81 -2.95
CA THR A 57 -5.24 3.94 -4.12
C THR A 57 -4.72 4.60 -5.40
N ALA A 58 -4.86 5.92 -5.52
CA ALA A 58 -4.36 6.69 -6.66
C ALA A 58 -2.84 6.56 -6.90
N MET A 59 -2.02 6.31 -5.87
CA MET A 59 -0.58 6.06 -6.05
C MET A 59 -0.33 4.72 -6.75
N HIS A 60 -1.08 3.69 -6.36
CA HIS A 60 -0.97 2.35 -6.93
C HIS A 60 -1.50 2.31 -8.37
N GLU A 61 -2.61 2.98 -8.64
CA GLU A 61 -3.14 3.16 -10.00
C GLU A 61 -2.16 3.93 -10.89
N PHE A 62 -1.53 4.98 -10.37
CA PHE A 62 -0.49 5.71 -11.10
C PHE A 62 0.72 4.82 -11.41
N HIS A 63 1.15 3.97 -10.47
CA HIS A 63 2.21 2.99 -10.69
C HIS A 63 1.88 2.08 -11.88
N HIS A 64 0.69 1.49 -11.93
CA HIS A 64 0.32 0.61 -13.05
C HIS A 64 0.11 1.36 -14.37
N ALA A 65 -0.45 2.57 -14.32
CA ALA A 65 -0.72 3.35 -15.51
C ALA A 65 0.56 3.90 -16.17
N SER A 66 1.56 4.28 -15.35
CA SER A 66 2.76 4.99 -15.82
C SER A 66 4.05 4.17 -15.72
N ASN A 67 4.06 3.09 -14.91
CA ASN A 67 5.24 2.29 -14.56
C ASN A 67 6.45 3.14 -14.13
N LEU A 68 6.19 4.27 -13.45
CA LEU A 68 7.21 5.26 -13.10
C LEU A 68 7.05 5.72 -11.65
N GLY A 69 7.80 5.10 -10.72
CA GLY A 69 7.72 5.44 -9.30
C GLY A 69 6.59 4.71 -8.56
N CYS A 70 6.32 5.14 -7.32
CA CYS A 70 5.37 4.51 -6.41
C CYS A 70 5.57 2.99 -6.32
N PHE A 71 6.80 2.57 -6.03
CA PHE A 71 7.21 1.15 -6.04
C PHE A 71 6.87 0.43 -4.74
N ALA A 72 6.54 1.18 -3.68
CA ALA A 72 6.05 0.56 -2.47
C ALA A 72 4.63 0.02 -2.70
N SER A 73 4.30 -1.02 -1.95
CA SER A 73 2.93 -1.54 -1.88
C SER A 73 2.11 -0.63 -0.95
N LYS A 74 1.34 -1.19 -0.01
CA LYS A 74 0.36 -0.41 0.76
C LYS A 74 0.95 0.69 1.64
N LEU A 75 2.18 0.51 2.13
CA LEU A 75 2.86 1.51 2.97
C LEU A 75 3.94 2.22 2.14
N ASN A 76 3.75 3.50 1.85
CA ASN A 76 4.64 4.30 0.98
C ASN A 76 5.93 4.77 1.66
N ILE A 77 6.31 4.18 2.79
CA ILE A 77 7.53 4.53 3.56
C ILE A 77 8.76 4.53 2.64
N ASN A 78 8.92 3.46 1.86
CA ASN A 78 10.05 3.36 0.94
C ASN A 78 9.98 4.42 -0.17
N ASP A 79 8.79 4.73 -0.68
CA ASP A 79 8.65 5.77 -1.70
C ASP A 79 9.00 7.15 -1.19
N ARG A 80 8.72 7.42 0.10
CA ARG A 80 9.14 8.66 0.77
C ARG A 80 10.63 8.72 1.04
N ILE A 81 11.23 7.61 1.49
CA ILE A 81 12.68 7.55 1.77
C ILE A 81 13.50 7.72 0.49
N PHE A 82 13.06 7.11 -0.62
CA PHE A 82 13.78 7.12 -1.89
C PHE A 82 13.21 8.11 -2.91
N ASP A 83 12.27 8.96 -2.51
CA ASP A 83 11.64 9.97 -3.35
C ASP A 83 10.95 9.43 -4.63
N SER A 84 10.63 8.13 -4.69
CA SER A 84 9.99 7.52 -5.85
C SER A 84 8.50 7.89 -6.00
N GLU A 85 7.91 8.63 -5.06
CA GLU A 85 6.57 9.22 -5.20
C GLU A 85 6.54 10.55 -5.99
N LYS A 86 7.70 11.19 -6.26
CA LYS A 86 7.76 12.49 -6.96
C LYS A 86 7.02 12.52 -8.31
N PRO A 87 7.12 11.50 -9.18
CA PRO A 87 6.37 11.48 -10.44
C PRO A 87 4.86 11.54 -10.22
N TYR A 88 4.35 10.80 -9.23
CA TYR A 88 2.94 10.82 -8.85
C TYR A 88 2.51 12.20 -8.36
N LEU A 89 3.29 12.85 -7.50
CA LEU A 89 2.96 14.18 -6.98
C LEU A 89 2.85 15.23 -8.10
N ARG A 90 3.76 15.18 -9.07
CA ARG A 90 3.71 16.04 -10.27
C ARG A 90 2.49 15.76 -11.12
N TRP A 91 2.20 14.47 -11.36
CA TRP A 91 1.02 14.04 -12.09
C TRP A 91 -0.28 14.50 -11.40
N ARG A 92 -0.38 14.34 -10.08
CA ARG A 92 -1.55 14.73 -9.29
C ARG A 92 -1.79 16.23 -9.35
N ALA A 93 -0.76 17.04 -9.13
CA ALA A 93 -0.86 18.50 -9.20
C ALA A 93 -1.33 18.98 -10.57
N ALA A 94 -0.81 18.38 -11.65
CA ALA A 94 -1.25 18.71 -13.02
C ALA A 94 -2.71 18.28 -13.30
N HIS A 95 -3.17 17.16 -12.72
CA HIS A 95 -4.56 16.71 -12.86
C HIS A 95 -5.54 17.57 -12.08
N GLU A 96 -5.17 17.99 -10.86
CA GLU A 96 -5.98 18.89 -10.04
C GLU A 96 -6.11 20.27 -10.69
N ALA A 97 -5.02 20.81 -11.24
CA ALA A 97 -5.03 22.09 -11.96
C ALA A 97 -5.94 22.10 -13.20
N LYS A 98 -6.16 20.94 -13.84
CA LYS A 98 -7.09 20.80 -14.98
C LYS A 98 -8.56 20.74 -14.58
N LYS A 99 -8.85 20.44 -13.31
CA LYS A 99 -10.21 20.32 -12.77
C LYS A 99 -10.71 21.63 -12.15
N ALA A 100 -9.81 22.56 -11.85
CA ALA A 100 -10.09 23.91 -11.37
C ALA A 100 -10.41 24.84 -12.54
#